data_AF-H6SWF5-F1
#
_entry.id   AF-H6SWF5-F1
#
_cell.length_a   1.000
_cell.length_b   1.000
_cell.length_c   1.000
_cell.angle_alpha   90.00
_cell.angle_beta   90.00
_cell.angle_gamma   90.00
#
_symmetry.space_group_name_H-M   'P 1'
#
loop_
_entity.id
_entity.type
_entity.pdbx_description
1 polymer ?
#
loop_
_entity_poly.entity_id
_entity_poly.type
_entity_poly.pdbx_seq_one_letter_code
_entity_poly.pdbx_strand_id
1 'polypeptide(L)'
;GTELLTRLKTALLDKKTTALPMFTSCCPAWIKFMEYYHNDMLNNLSTCKSPQQMFGAVAKTYYSKKTGVDPKRLVVVSVMPCTAKKFEMGRDEMNDSGFKDVDYVLTTREFGTMIGQAGIDFATLPEGKMDSPLGLSSGAADIFAN
;
A
#
# COMPACT_ATOMS: atom_id res chain seq x y z
N GLY A 1 -9.55 -7.55 -7.57
CA GLY A 1 -10.18 -8.58 -8.43
C GLY A 1 -11.07 -7.98 -9.50
N THR A 2 -11.97 -7.05 -9.12
CA THR A 2 -12.98 -6.47 -10.02
C THR A 2 -12.40 -5.85 -11.29
N GLU A 3 -11.33 -5.06 -11.19
CA GLU A 3 -10.76 -4.37 -12.36
C GLU A 3 -10.33 -5.33 -13.47
N LEU A 4 -9.59 -6.40 -13.14
CA LEU A 4 -9.18 -7.41 -14.11
C LEU A 4 -10.39 -8.07 -14.78
N LEU A 5 -11.38 -8.48 -13.98
CA LEU A 5 -12.60 -9.11 -14.50
C LEU A 5 -13.37 -8.15 -15.42
N THR A 6 -13.43 -6.87 -15.09
CA THR A 6 -14.05 -5.84 -15.93
C THR A 6 -13.31 -5.68 -17.25
N ARG A 7 -11.97 -5.56 -17.24
CA ARG A 7 -11.18 -5.45 -18.47
C ARG A 7 -11.33 -6.70 -19.34
N LEU A 8 -11.31 -7.90 -18.75
CA LEU A 8 -11.51 -9.15 -19.48
C LEU A 8 -12.92 -9.25 -20.07
N LYS A 9 -13.96 -8.85 -19.34
CA LYS A 9 -15.34 -8.79 -19.87
C LYS A 9 -15.42 -7.85 -21.08
N THR A 10 -14.86 -6.65 -20.98
CA THR A 10 -14.88 -5.67 -22.06
C THR A 10 -14.19 -6.19 -23.32
N ALA A 11 -13.04 -6.85 -23.17
CA ALA A 11 -12.31 -7.42 -24.31
C ALA A 11 -12.99 -8.68 -24.89
N LEU A 12 -13.39 -9.62 -24.04
CA LEU A 12 -13.78 -10.97 -24.47
C LEU A 12 -15.27 -11.10 -24.76
N LEU A 13 -16.13 -10.47 -23.96
CA LEU A 13 -17.58 -10.53 -24.10
C LEU A 13 -18.11 -9.33 -24.91
N ASP A 14 -17.72 -8.11 -24.53
CA ASP A 14 -18.26 -6.90 -25.18
C ASP A 14 -17.54 -6.57 -26.51
N LYS A 15 -16.45 -7.29 -26.82
CA LYS A 15 -15.61 -7.12 -28.03
C LYS A 15 -15.15 -5.67 -28.24
N LYS A 16 -14.91 -4.93 -27.16
CA LYS A 16 -14.41 -3.55 -27.17
C LYS A 16 -12.94 -3.52 -26.82
N THR A 17 -12.22 -2.55 -27.37
CA THR A 17 -10.82 -2.30 -27.02
C THR A 17 -10.71 -1.83 -25.57
N THR A 18 -9.77 -2.39 -24.83
CA THR A 18 -9.39 -1.96 -23.49
C THR A 18 -7.91 -2.28 -23.27
N ALA A 19 -7.28 -1.63 -22.29
CA ALA A 19 -5.85 -1.76 -22.04
C ALA A 19 -5.53 -3.14 -21.42
N LEU A 20 -5.03 -4.03 -22.29
CA LEU A 20 -4.51 -5.35 -21.95
C LEU A 20 -3.16 -5.56 -22.67
N PRO A 21 -2.21 -6.32 -22.08
CA PRO A 21 -2.29 -7.01 -20.79
C PRO A 21 -2.36 -6.05 -19.59
N MET A 22 -2.91 -6.50 -18.46
CA MET A 22 -2.97 -5.69 -17.24
C MET A 22 -1.77 -5.98 -16.36
N PHE A 23 -1.02 -4.94 -15.99
CA PHE A 23 0.13 -5.00 -15.08
C PHE A 23 -0.27 -4.63 -13.66
N THR A 24 0.42 -5.20 -12.67
CA THR A 24 0.27 -4.78 -11.28
C THR A 24 0.87 -3.39 -11.05
N SER A 25 0.38 -2.68 -10.04
CA SER A 25 0.77 -1.30 -9.72
C SER A 25 1.34 -1.13 -8.31
N CYS A 26 1.50 -2.22 -7.57
CA CYS A 26 1.82 -2.18 -6.15
C CYS A 26 3.31 -1.92 -5.84
N CYS A 27 4.21 -2.15 -6.79
CA CYS A 27 5.64 -1.91 -6.67
C CYS A 27 6.00 -0.51 -7.19
N PRO A 28 6.44 0.43 -6.33
CA PRO A 28 6.69 1.80 -6.77
C PRO A 28 7.91 1.93 -7.68
N ALA A 29 8.89 1.04 -7.56
CA ALA A 29 10.01 0.99 -8.51
C ALA A 29 9.54 0.58 -9.92
N TRP A 30 8.60 -0.35 -10.01
CA TRP A 30 7.98 -0.75 -11.27
C TRP A 30 7.15 0.39 -11.88
N ILE A 31 6.36 1.10 -11.08
CA ILE A 31 5.65 2.30 -11.53
C ILE A 31 6.62 3.32 -12.12
N LYS A 32 7.70 3.64 -11.40
CA LYS A 32 8.70 4.59 -11.88
C LYS A 32 9.39 4.08 -13.15
N PHE A 33 9.68 2.79 -13.25
CA PHE A 33 10.23 2.21 -14.48
C PHE A 33 9.27 2.40 -15.67
N MET A 34 7.98 2.13 -15.49
CA MET A 34 6.96 2.32 -16.52
C MET A 34 6.82 3.80 -16.93
N GLU A 35 6.81 4.71 -15.97
CA GLU A 35 6.75 6.17 -16.22
C GLU A 35 7.96 6.69 -17.00
N TYR A 36 9.13 6.08 -16.86
CA TYR A 36 10.33 6.52 -17.59
C TYR A 36 10.48 5.86 -18.95
N TYR A 37 10.22 4.56 -19.04
CA TYR A 37 10.61 3.76 -20.21
C TYR A 37 9.43 3.26 -21.06
N HIS A 38 8.21 3.28 -20.53
CA HIS A 38 7.03 2.68 -21.17
C HIS A 38 5.77 3.55 -21.01
N ASN A 39 5.89 4.83 -21.36
CA ASN A 39 4.81 5.80 -21.27
C ASN A 39 3.57 5.41 -22.09
N ASP A 40 3.77 4.67 -23.19
CA ASP A 40 2.72 4.13 -24.06
C ASP A 40 1.85 3.06 -23.39
N MET A 41 2.35 2.43 -22.32
CA MET A 41 1.67 1.34 -21.60
C MET A 41 1.16 1.76 -20.20
N LEU A 42 1.12 3.04 -19.86
CA LEU A 42 0.64 3.46 -18.52
C LEU A 42 -0.81 3.05 -18.25
N ASN A 43 -1.67 3.05 -19.27
CA ASN A 43 -3.06 2.60 -19.14
C ASN A 43 -3.18 1.09 -18.85
N ASN A 44 -2.12 0.32 -19.08
CA ASN A 44 -2.07 -1.10 -18.79
C ASN A 44 -1.81 -1.39 -17.31
N LEU A 45 -1.33 -0.40 -16.53
CA LEU A 45 -1.22 -0.54 -15.08
C LEU A 45 -2.60 -0.62 -14.43
N SER A 46 -2.70 -1.42 -13.37
CA SER A 46 -3.86 -1.43 -12.50
C SER A 46 -4.06 -0.06 -11.87
N THR A 47 -5.31 0.39 -11.79
CA THR A 47 -5.67 1.64 -11.11
C THR A 47 -5.63 1.50 -9.59
N CYS A 48 -5.41 0.30 -9.07
CA CYS A 48 -5.24 0.06 -7.64
C CYS A 48 -4.04 0.85 -7.09
N LYS A 49 -4.25 1.54 -5.97
CA LYS A 49 -3.16 1.93 -5.06
C LYS A 49 -2.41 0.70 -4.54
N SER A 50 -1.16 0.87 -4.10
CA SER A 50 -0.47 -0.22 -3.41
C SER A 50 -1.07 -0.50 -2.03
N PRO A 51 -0.83 -1.68 -1.41
CA PRO A 51 -1.37 -1.99 -0.10
C PRO A 51 -1.07 -0.95 0.98
N GLN A 52 0.14 -0.35 1.01
CA GLN A 52 0.45 0.70 1.99
C GLN A 52 -0.42 1.94 1.81
N GLN A 53 -0.70 2.33 0.56
CA GLN A 53 -1.45 3.54 0.26
C GLN A 53 -2.94 3.33 0.45
N MET A 54 -3.46 2.16 0.08
CA MET A 54 -4.82 1.76 0.42
C MET A 54 -5.02 1.74 1.93
N PHE A 55 -4.08 1.16 2.69
CA PHE A 55 -4.16 1.11 4.15
C PHE A 55 -4.14 2.52 4.75
N GLY A 56 -3.22 3.40 4.32
CA GLY A 56 -3.14 4.77 4.80
C GLY A 56 -4.44 5.55 4.59
N ALA A 57 -5.01 5.46 3.39
CA ALA A 57 -6.30 6.09 3.08
C ALA A 57 -7.43 5.54 3.97
N VAL A 58 -7.51 4.21 4.15
CA VAL A 58 -8.52 3.55 5.00
C VAL A 58 -8.34 3.91 6.48
N ALA A 59 -7.10 4.00 6.97
CA ALA A 59 -6.80 4.36 8.35
C ALA A 59 -7.29 5.79 8.67
N LYS A 60 -7.03 6.75 7.77
CA LYS A 60 -7.44 8.14 7.96
C LYS A 60 -8.89 8.43 7.62
N THR A 61 -9.61 7.52 6.95
CA THR A 61 -11.03 7.72 6.61
C THR A 61 -11.97 6.84 7.41
N TYR A 62 -11.84 5.51 7.31
CA TYR A 62 -12.74 4.56 7.94
C TYR A 62 -12.39 4.36 9.41
N TYR A 63 -11.11 4.12 9.73
CA TYR A 63 -10.69 3.83 11.10
C TYR A 63 -10.79 5.04 12.01
N SER A 64 -10.42 6.23 11.53
CA SER A 64 -10.61 7.50 12.24
C SER A 64 -12.08 7.70 12.65
N LYS A 65 -13.03 7.53 11.72
CA LYS A 65 -14.47 7.57 12.00
C LYS A 65 -14.91 6.50 12.99
N LYS A 66 -14.41 5.27 12.85
CA LYS A 66 -14.78 4.14 13.71
C LYS A 66 -14.30 4.32 15.16
N THR A 67 -13.16 4.95 15.36
CA THR A 67 -12.52 5.15 16.67
C THR A 67 -12.81 6.52 17.28
N GLY A 68 -13.42 7.44 16.54
CA GLY A 68 -13.69 8.80 16.98
C GLY A 68 -12.44 9.69 17.06
N VAL A 69 -11.33 9.27 16.44
CA VAL A 69 -10.07 10.03 16.41
C VAL A 69 -10.11 10.99 15.23
N ASP A 70 -9.78 12.27 15.47
CA ASP A 70 -9.62 13.24 14.39
C ASP A 70 -8.51 12.78 13.43
N PRO A 71 -8.78 12.63 12.11
CA PRO A 71 -7.78 12.21 11.14
C PRO A 71 -6.55 13.13 11.09
N LYS A 72 -6.66 14.41 11.47
CA LYS A 72 -5.52 15.34 11.59
C LYS A 72 -4.51 14.92 12.65
N ARG A 73 -4.97 14.16 13.65
CA ARG A 73 -4.16 13.66 14.77
C ARG A 73 -3.63 12.25 14.52
N LEU A 74 -4.01 11.63 13.41
CA LEU A 74 -3.63 10.26 13.09
C LEU A 74 -2.34 10.26 12.26
N VAL A 75 -1.31 9.63 12.82
CA VAL A 75 -0.03 9.41 12.14
C VAL A 75 0.04 7.95 11.69
N VAL A 76 0.13 7.74 10.38
CA VAL A 76 0.29 6.43 9.74
C VAL A 76 1.77 6.22 9.45
N VAL A 77 2.37 5.28 10.17
CA VAL A 77 3.76 4.83 9.94
C VAL A 77 3.73 3.44 9.32
N SER A 78 4.43 3.28 8.21
CA SER A 78 4.55 1.99 7.54
C SER A 78 5.96 1.41 7.72
N VAL A 79 6.06 0.12 8.07
CA VAL A 79 7.34 -0.60 8.12
C VAL A 79 7.42 -1.50 6.88
N MET A 80 8.43 -1.27 6.04
CA MET A 80 8.51 -1.83 4.70
C MET A 80 9.88 -2.46 4.42
N PRO A 81 9.96 -3.59 3.69
CA PRO A 81 11.23 -4.15 3.22
C PRO A 81 11.80 -3.40 2.00
N CYS A 82 11.30 -2.20 1.69
CA CYS A 82 11.55 -1.50 0.43
C CYS A 82 11.86 -0.01 0.66
N THR A 83 12.92 0.49 0.04
CA THR A 83 13.27 1.92 0.08
C THR A 83 12.38 2.75 -0.85
N ALA A 84 11.95 2.21 -1.99
CA ALA A 84 11.09 2.90 -2.94
C ALA A 84 9.69 3.21 -2.38
N LYS A 85 9.26 2.53 -1.31
CA LYS A 85 8.02 2.86 -0.58
C LYS A 85 8.09 4.26 0.06
N LYS A 86 9.28 4.74 0.42
CA LYS A 86 9.48 6.13 0.88
C LYS A 86 9.20 7.15 -0.22
N PHE A 87 9.58 6.84 -1.45
CA PHE A 87 9.25 7.67 -2.62
C PHE A 87 7.74 7.64 -2.88
N GLU A 88 7.12 6.47 -2.84
CA GLU A 88 5.68 6.34 -3.08
C GLU A 88 4.84 7.17 -2.09
N MET A 89 5.18 7.18 -0.80
CA MET A 89 4.45 8.01 0.18
C MET A 89 4.60 9.51 -0.07
N GLY A 90 5.62 9.94 -0.81
CA GLY A 90 5.87 11.34 -1.13
C GLY A 90 5.23 11.82 -2.43
N ARG A 91 4.46 10.98 -3.13
CA ARG A 91 3.79 11.37 -4.37
C ARG A 91 2.59 12.28 -4.04
N ASP A 92 2.45 13.38 -4.79
CA ASP A 92 1.46 14.43 -4.51
C ASP A 92 0.01 13.92 -4.54
N GLU A 93 -0.26 12.90 -5.37
CA GLU A 93 -1.57 12.26 -5.50
C GLU A 93 -1.91 11.26 -4.37
N MET A 94 -1.00 10.99 -3.43
CA MET A 94 -1.23 10.05 -2.33
C MET A 94 -1.91 10.73 -1.15
N ASN A 95 -3.11 11.27 -1.40
CA ASN A 95 -3.86 12.09 -0.47
C ASN A 95 -5.39 11.91 -0.48
N ASP A 96 -5.88 10.73 -0.88
CA ASP A 96 -7.33 10.49 -1.03
C ASP A 96 -8.10 10.64 0.29
N SER A 97 -7.41 10.50 1.43
CA SER A 97 -7.99 10.75 2.75
C SER A 97 -8.23 12.23 3.07
N GLY A 98 -7.83 13.16 2.19
CA GLY A 98 -7.77 14.61 2.47
C GLY A 98 -6.52 15.02 3.26
N PHE A 99 -5.66 14.05 3.57
CA PHE A 99 -4.35 14.19 4.20
C PHE A 99 -3.37 13.32 3.43
N LYS A 100 -2.07 13.46 3.71
CA LYS A 100 -1.09 12.48 3.23
C LYS A 100 -1.48 11.09 3.73
N ASP A 101 -1.71 10.14 2.83
CA ASP A 101 -2.29 8.84 3.21
C ASP A 101 -1.34 8.05 4.15
N VAL A 102 -0.03 8.09 3.88
CA VAL A 102 1.03 7.51 4.73
C VAL A 102 2.01 8.61 5.12
N ASP A 103 2.18 8.86 6.42
CA ASP A 103 3.01 9.96 6.91
C ASP A 103 4.51 9.63 6.83
N TYR A 104 4.86 8.43 7.30
CA TYR A 104 6.25 7.95 7.37
C TYR A 104 6.37 6.51 6.91
N VAL A 105 7.53 6.20 6.31
CA VAL A 105 7.92 4.84 5.94
C VAL A 105 9.29 4.56 6.56
N LEU A 106 9.35 3.52 7.39
CA LEU A 106 10.58 2.94 7.93
C LEU A 106 10.92 1.70 7.13
N THR A 107 12.21 1.50 6.86
CA THR A 107 12.70 0.22 6.37
C THR A 107 12.77 -0.80 7.51
N THR A 108 12.78 -2.10 7.18
CA THR A 108 13.03 -3.17 8.17
C THR A 108 14.31 -2.92 8.98
N ARG A 109 15.36 -2.38 8.34
CA ARG A 109 16.62 -2.01 9.01
C ARG A 109 16.44 -0.88 10.01
N GLU A 110 15.77 0.20 9.61
CA GLU A 110 15.52 1.35 10.49
C GLU A 110 14.66 0.96 11.69
N PHE A 111 13.61 0.16 11.46
CA PHE A 111 12.78 -0.35 12.55
C PHE A 111 13.57 -1.27 13.50
N GLY A 112 14.40 -2.16 12.96
CA GLY A 112 15.31 -2.99 13.77
C GLY A 112 16.30 -2.17 14.61
N THR A 113 16.86 -1.10 14.05
CA THR A 113 17.71 -0.16 14.81
C THR A 113 16.94 0.53 15.94
N MET A 114 15.69 0.96 15.69
CA MET A 114 14.87 1.59 16.72
C MET A 114 14.55 0.64 17.88
N ILE A 115 14.27 -0.64 17.60
CA ILE A 115 14.06 -1.67 18.63
C ILE A 115 15.30 -1.79 19.53
N GLY A 116 16.49 -1.89 18.91
CA GLY A 116 17.75 -1.96 19.66
C GLY A 116 18.04 -0.70 20.48
N GLN A 117 17.78 0.49 19.92
CA GLN A 117 17.96 1.78 20.62
C GLN A 117 16.98 1.94 21.80
N ALA A 118 15.80 1.34 21.73
CA ALA A 118 14.84 1.30 22.82
C ALA A 118 15.22 0.32 23.94
N GLY A 119 16.29 -0.47 23.77
CA GLY A 119 16.72 -1.49 24.74
C GLY A 119 15.79 -2.70 24.81
N ILE A 120 15.04 -2.97 23.74
CA ILE A 120 14.08 -4.07 23.69
C ILE A 120 14.79 -5.35 23.22
N ASP A 121 14.73 -6.41 24.03
CA ASP A 121 15.15 -7.75 23.62
C ASP A 121 14.04 -8.44 22.83
N PHE A 122 14.01 -8.18 21.52
CA PHE A 122 12.95 -8.64 20.62
C PHE A 122 12.75 -10.16 20.61
N ALA A 123 13.83 -10.94 20.77
CA ALA A 123 13.77 -12.40 20.70
C ALA A 123 13.02 -13.03 21.89
N THR A 124 12.88 -12.27 22.98
CA THR A 124 12.21 -12.73 24.21
C THR A 124 10.77 -12.25 24.34
N LEU A 125 10.31 -11.41 23.41
CA LEU A 125 8.96 -10.86 23.48
C LEU A 125 7.91 -11.97 23.31
N PRO A 126 6.83 -11.95 24.10
CA PRO A 126 5.70 -12.83 23.86
C PRO A 126 4.99 -12.45 22.55
N GLU A 127 4.33 -13.44 21.95
CA GLU A 127 3.44 -13.25 20.81
C GLU A 127 2.39 -12.17 21.10
N GLY A 128 2.33 -11.16 20.24
CA GLY A 128 1.34 -10.09 20.30
C GLY A 128 0.07 -10.43 19.51
N LYS A 129 -0.96 -9.60 19.66
CA LYS A 129 -2.17 -9.67 18.81
C LYS A 129 -2.25 -8.40 17.97
N MET A 130 -2.57 -8.57 16.70
CA MET A 130 -2.86 -7.44 15.80
C MET A 130 -4.17 -6.75 16.19
N ASP A 131 -4.22 -5.43 16.01
CA ASP A 131 -5.38 -4.62 16.37
C ASP A 131 -6.58 -4.82 15.44
N SER A 132 -7.79 -4.70 15.99
CA SER A 132 -9.03 -4.73 15.22
C SER A 132 -9.51 -3.31 14.90
N PRO A 133 -10.13 -3.04 13.72
CA PRO A 133 -10.46 -3.98 12.65
C PRO A 133 -9.41 -4.14 11.55
N LEU A 134 -8.35 -3.33 11.55
CA LEU A 134 -7.44 -3.21 10.40
C LEU A 134 -6.24 -4.18 10.41
N GLY A 135 -5.96 -4.86 11.52
CA GLY A 135 -4.83 -5.77 11.67
C GLY A 135 -5.11 -7.23 11.27
N LEU A 136 -6.32 -7.54 10.81
CA LEU A 136 -6.64 -8.89 10.34
C LEU A 136 -6.01 -9.13 8.95
N SER A 137 -5.28 -10.24 8.81
CA SER A 137 -4.68 -10.68 7.55
C SER A 137 -5.27 -12.02 7.08
N SER A 138 -5.10 -12.33 5.80
CA SER A 138 -5.40 -13.64 5.20
C SER A 138 -4.12 -14.20 4.59
N GLY A 139 -4.04 -15.52 4.38
CA GLY A 139 -2.83 -16.13 3.80
C GLY A 139 -2.45 -15.56 2.42
N ALA A 140 -3.41 -15.07 1.63
CA ALA A 140 -3.13 -14.40 0.36
C ALA A 140 -2.40 -13.05 0.53
N ALA A 141 -2.67 -12.33 1.63
CA ALA A 141 -1.97 -11.09 1.96
C ALA A 141 -0.56 -11.39 2.49
N ASP A 142 -0.39 -12.46 3.26
CA ASP A 142 0.91 -12.83 3.83
C ASP A 142 1.93 -13.20 2.75
N ILE A 143 1.50 -13.89 1.68
CA ILE A 143 2.38 -14.26 0.55
C ILE A 143 2.69 -13.11 -0.41
N PHE A 144 2.13 -11.91 -0.21
CA PHE A 144 2.39 -10.75 -1.08
C PHE A 144 3.87 -10.34 -1.10
N ALA A 145 4.60 -10.62 -0.01
CA ALA A 145 6.00 -10.24 0.18
C ALA A 145 6.99 -11.41 0.02
N ASN A 146 6.54 -12.57 -0.47
CA ASN A 146 7.39 -13.73 -0.76
C ASN A 146 8.09 -13.64 -2.12
#